data_AF-A0A7W1C0I5-F1
#
_entry.id   AF-A0A7W1C0I5-F1
#
_cell.length_a   1.000
_cell.length_b   1.000
_cell.length_c   1.000
_cell.angle_alpha   90.00
_cell.angle_beta   90.00
_cell.angle_gamma   90.00
#
_symmetry.space_group_name_H-M   'P 1'
#
loop_
_entity.id
_entity.type
_entity.pdbx_description
1 polymer ?
#
loop_
_entity_poly.entity_id
_entity_poly.type
_entity_poly.pdbx_seq_one_letter_code
_entity_poly.pdbx_strand_id
1 'polypeptide(L)'
;MLAFAHAHREYDEAIAQFRKTIELEPAQWILGSIYWHLGAVYEKKGMYVEAIAEYQKGMNLSGDSDLAAALEQVYKTSGFIEAKRIMLRKTLQKMREASTRGRVPPLEFAFIYAELGEKEQAFEWLEKAYEYEERSSALVHLGNGLVCTCDVLRSDPRFADLLRRIGLPPL
;
A
#
# COMPACT_ATOMS: atom_id res chain seq x y z
N MET A 1 -20.33 -11.42 11.34
CA MET A 1 -21.06 -11.18 10.08
C MET A 1 -21.33 -9.69 9.81
N LEU A 2 -21.73 -8.87 10.79
CA LEU A 2 -21.98 -7.42 10.57
C LEU A 2 -20.73 -6.60 10.17
N ALA A 3 -19.57 -6.85 10.77
CA ALA A 3 -18.33 -6.15 10.44
C ALA A 3 -17.85 -6.39 8.98
N PHE A 4 -18.12 -7.59 8.45
CA PHE A 4 -17.76 -7.94 7.07
C PHE A 4 -18.65 -7.20 6.05
N ALA A 5 -19.96 -7.15 6.28
CA ALA A 5 -20.88 -6.41 5.44
C ALA A 5 -20.60 -4.89 5.48
N HIS A 6 -20.18 -4.37 6.63
CA HIS A 6 -19.76 -2.98 6.78
C HIS A 6 -18.51 -2.66 5.96
N ALA A 7 -17.44 -3.46 6.09
CA ALA A 7 -16.21 -3.27 5.35
C ALA A 7 -16.42 -3.34 3.82
N HIS A 8 -17.25 -4.27 3.34
CA HIS A 8 -17.60 -4.33 1.92
C HIS A 8 -18.29 -3.06 1.41
N ARG A 9 -19.18 -2.48 2.22
CA ARG A 9 -19.85 -1.23 1.88
C ARG A 9 -18.86 -0.06 1.83
N GLU A 10 -17.91 0.01 2.76
CA GLU A 10 -16.85 1.02 2.76
C GLU A 10 -15.95 0.89 1.52
N TYR A 11 -15.63 -0.34 1.09
CA TYR A 11 -14.87 -0.56 -0.15
C TYR A 11 -15.63 -0.12 -1.39
N ASP A 12 -16.93 -0.38 -1.47
CA ASP A 12 -17.77 0.08 -2.58
C ASP A 12 -17.84 1.61 -2.65
N GLU A 13 -18.00 2.26 -1.50
CA GLU A 13 -18.01 3.73 -1.42
C GLU A 13 -16.64 4.32 -1.80
N ALA A 14 -15.53 3.72 -1.34
CA ALA A 14 -14.18 4.14 -1.71
C ALA A 14 -13.90 3.96 -3.22
N ILE A 15 -14.29 2.82 -3.81
CA ILE A 15 -14.18 2.58 -5.25
C ILE A 15 -14.94 3.66 -6.03
N ALA A 16 -16.17 3.99 -5.62
CA ALA A 16 -16.98 5.01 -6.28
C ALA A 16 -16.32 6.39 -6.20
N GLN A 17 -15.74 6.76 -5.05
CA GLN A 17 -15.05 8.03 -4.88
C GLN A 17 -13.78 8.14 -5.73
N PHE A 18 -12.96 7.09 -5.78
CA PHE A 18 -11.76 7.09 -6.62
C PHE A 18 -12.12 7.18 -8.11
N ARG A 19 -13.12 6.43 -8.57
CA ARG A 19 -13.61 6.51 -9.95
C ARG A 19 -14.11 7.91 -10.29
N LYS A 20 -14.92 8.52 -9.43
CA LYS A 20 -15.38 9.91 -9.59
C LYS A 20 -14.19 10.88 -9.64
N THR A 21 -13.18 10.68 -8.81
CA THR A 21 -11.96 11.52 -8.84
C THR A 21 -11.25 11.41 -10.18
N ILE A 22 -11.15 10.21 -10.77
CA ILE A 22 -10.57 9.99 -12.09
C ILE A 22 -11.39 10.70 -13.18
N GLU A 23 -12.73 10.65 -13.10
CA GLU A 23 -13.64 11.35 -14.02
C GLU A 23 -13.48 12.87 -14.00
N LEU A 24 -12.99 13.44 -12.89
CA LEU A 24 -12.69 14.87 -12.77
C LEU A 24 -11.36 15.28 -13.41
N GLU A 25 -10.71 14.36 -14.14
CA GLU A 25 -9.43 14.58 -14.86
C GLU A 25 -8.36 15.21 -13.96
N PRO A 26 -7.93 14.50 -12.90
CA PRO A 26 -6.95 15.03 -11.97
C PRO A 26 -5.60 15.18 -12.68
N ALA A 27 -4.74 16.03 -12.11
CA ALA A 27 -3.40 16.21 -12.64
C ALA A 27 -2.63 14.87 -12.74
N GLN A 28 -1.90 14.70 -13.84
CA GLN A 28 -1.16 13.46 -14.18
C GLN A 28 -0.29 12.92 -13.03
N TRP A 29 0.35 13.81 -12.26
CA TRP A 29 1.22 13.44 -11.15
C TRP A 29 0.49 12.82 -9.95
N ILE A 30 -0.83 13.02 -9.82
CA ILE A 30 -1.68 12.40 -8.77
C ILE A 30 -2.30 11.10 -9.29
N LEU A 31 -2.52 11.00 -10.60
CA LEU A 31 -3.29 9.92 -11.20
C LEU A 31 -2.68 8.52 -10.93
N GLY A 32 -1.35 8.41 -10.89
CA GLY A 32 -0.66 7.17 -10.54
C GLY A 32 -0.97 6.66 -9.12
N SER A 33 -1.00 7.55 -8.12
CA SER A 33 -1.33 7.16 -6.74
C SER A 33 -2.81 6.81 -6.58
N ILE A 34 -3.71 7.49 -7.30
CA ILE A 34 -5.14 7.16 -7.32
C ILE A 34 -5.35 5.73 -7.83
N TYR A 35 -4.70 5.35 -8.93
CA TYR A 35 -4.79 3.98 -9.46
C TYR A 35 -4.20 2.94 -8.52
N TRP A 36 -3.11 3.25 -7.83
CA TRP A 36 -2.56 2.37 -6.79
C TRP A 36 -3.54 2.14 -5.64
N HIS A 37 -4.16 3.21 -5.11
CA HIS A 37 -5.14 3.09 -4.05
C HIS A 37 -6.39 2.34 -4.49
N LEU A 38 -6.88 2.61 -5.70
CA LEU A 38 -8.02 1.89 -6.26
C LEU A 38 -7.73 0.39 -6.40
N GLY A 39 -6.52 0.02 -6.86
CA GLY A 39 -6.05 -1.36 -6.90
C GLY A 39 -6.05 -2.02 -5.52
N ALA A 40 -5.58 -1.31 -4.49
CA ALA A 40 -5.57 -1.81 -3.12
C ALA A 40 -6.98 -2.03 -2.56
N VAL A 41 -7.94 -1.15 -2.86
CA VAL A 41 -9.33 -1.35 -2.44
C VAL A 41 -9.98 -2.55 -3.14
N TYR A 42 -9.72 -2.73 -4.44
CA TYR A 42 -10.17 -3.95 -5.14
C TYR A 42 -9.55 -5.22 -4.56
N GLU A 43 -8.26 -5.19 -4.21
CA GLU A 43 -7.61 -6.30 -3.52
C GLU A 43 -8.33 -6.63 -2.21
N LYS A 44 -8.63 -5.62 -1.37
CA LYS A 44 -9.33 -5.83 -0.10
C LYS A 44 -10.73 -6.41 -0.27
N LYS A 45 -11.37 -6.11 -1.40
CA LYS A 45 -12.67 -6.68 -1.77
C LYS A 45 -12.56 -8.08 -2.41
N GLY A 46 -11.35 -8.58 -2.64
CA GLY A 46 -11.09 -9.88 -3.31
C GLY A 46 -11.24 -9.84 -4.83
N MET A 47 -11.34 -8.64 -5.42
CA MET A 47 -11.51 -8.40 -6.85
C MET A 47 -10.14 -8.30 -7.53
N TYR A 48 -9.43 -9.42 -7.61
CA TYR A 48 -8.01 -9.45 -8.00
C TYR A 48 -7.76 -9.08 -9.47
N VAL A 49 -8.70 -9.37 -10.38
CA VAL A 49 -8.56 -9.01 -11.80
C VAL A 49 -8.56 -7.48 -11.93
N GLU A 50 -9.51 -6.83 -11.27
CA GLU A 50 -9.65 -5.39 -11.21
C GLU A 50 -8.46 -4.75 -10.49
N ALA A 51 -8.00 -5.34 -9.39
CA ALA A 51 -6.81 -4.87 -8.67
C ALA A 51 -5.59 -4.81 -9.59
N ILE A 52 -5.30 -5.90 -10.31
CA ILE A 52 -4.17 -5.97 -11.26
C ILE A 52 -4.32 -4.91 -12.36
N ALA A 53 -5.52 -4.76 -12.93
CA ALA A 53 -5.77 -3.78 -13.98
C ALA A 53 -5.49 -2.34 -13.51
N GLU A 54 -5.90 -1.97 -12.30
CA GLU A 54 -5.63 -0.62 -11.78
C GLU A 54 -4.16 -0.43 -11.41
N TYR A 55 -3.49 -1.44 -10.84
CA TYR A 55 -2.05 -1.38 -10.61
C TYR A 55 -1.26 -1.18 -11.92
N GLN A 56 -1.63 -1.89 -12.98
CA GLN A 56 -1.01 -1.72 -14.30
C GLN A 56 -1.18 -0.29 -14.84
N LYS A 57 -2.37 0.32 -14.70
CA LYS A 57 -2.58 1.73 -15.10
C LYS A 57 -1.66 2.68 -14.33
N GLY A 58 -1.54 2.49 -13.01
CA GLY A 58 -0.63 3.28 -12.18
C GLY A 58 0.82 3.16 -12.62
N MET A 59 1.29 1.95 -12.88
CA MET A 59 2.65 1.67 -13.38
C MET A 59 2.91 2.26 -14.76
N ASN A 60 1.96 2.16 -15.69
CA ASN A 60 2.11 2.72 -17.03
C ASN A 60 2.27 4.25 -16.96
N LEU A 61 1.56 4.93 -16.05
CA LEU A 61 1.70 6.38 -15.84
C LEU A 61 3.03 6.77 -15.21
N SER A 62 3.63 5.92 -14.38
CA SER A 62 4.96 6.15 -13.81
C SER A 62 6.11 5.76 -14.76
N GLY A 63 5.81 5.32 -15.98
CA GLY A 63 6.80 4.90 -16.97
C GLY A 63 7.28 3.45 -16.80
N ASP A 64 6.55 2.63 -16.07
CA ASP A 64 6.91 1.26 -15.68
C ASP A 64 6.17 0.18 -16.47
N SER A 65 6.00 0.40 -17.77
CA SER A 65 5.20 -0.48 -18.64
C SER A 65 5.71 -1.93 -18.67
N ASP A 66 7.02 -2.14 -18.54
CA ASP A 66 7.59 -3.49 -18.46
C ASP A 66 7.14 -4.24 -17.19
N LEU A 67 7.05 -3.53 -16.05
CA LEU A 67 6.53 -4.10 -14.82
C LEU A 67 5.03 -4.36 -14.92
N ALA A 68 4.27 -3.47 -15.56
CA ALA A 68 2.85 -3.65 -15.80
C ALA A 68 2.56 -4.91 -16.65
N ALA A 69 3.33 -5.14 -17.71
CA ALA A 69 3.21 -6.33 -18.54
C ALA A 69 3.59 -7.61 -17.78
N ALA A 70 4.70 -7.56 -17.02
CA ALA A 70 5.13 -8.68 -16.20
C ALA A 70 4.08 -9.04 -15.13
N LEU A 71 3.43 -8.05 -14.53
CA LEU A 71 2.44 -8.24 -13.47
C LEU A 71 1.24 -9.07 -13.96
N GLU A 72 0.68 -8.72 -15.12
CA GLU A 72 -0.43 -9.48 -15.73
C GLU A 72 -0.01 -10.89 -16.12
N GLN A 73 1.19 -11.06 -16.66
CA GLN A 73 1.68 -12.39 -17.02
C GLN A 73 1.80 -13.29 -15.78
N VAL A 74 2.41 -12.77 -14.70
CA VAL A 74 2.55 -13.50 -13.43
C VAL A 74 1.18 -13.79 -12.83
N TYR A 75 0.25 -12.83 -12.88
CA TYR A 75 -1.10 -13.05 -12.38
C TYR A 75 -1.78 -14.22 -13.10
N LYS A 76 -1.67 -14.30 -14.43
CA LYS A 76 -2.23 -15.40 -15.23
C LYS A 76 -1.59 -16.76 -14.94
N THR A 77 -0.28 -16.81 -14.65
CA THR A 77 0.44 -18.08 -14.50
C THR A 77 0.52 -18.57 -13.05
N SER A 78 0.59 -17.64 -12.10
CA SER A 78 1.00 -17.90 -10.71
C SER A 78 0.04 -17.29 -9.69
N GLY A 79 -0.97 -16.55 -10.14
CA GLY A 79 -2.00 -15.96 -9.29
C GLY A 79 -1.60 -14.63 -8.64
N PHE A 80 -2.55 -14.06 -7.92
CA PHE A 80 -2.46 -12.70 -7.37
C PHE A 80 -1.33 -12.52 -6.35
N ILE A 81 -1.12 -13.51 -5.48
CA ILE A 81 -0.13 -13.41 -4.39
C ILE A 81 1.28 -13.23 -4.97
N GLU A 82 1.65 -14.02 -5.97
CA GLU A 82 2.98 -13.93 -6.58
C GLU A 82 3.12 -12.66 -7.44
N ALA A 83 2.06 -12.27 -8.14
CA ALA A 83 1.99 -11.02 -8.90
C ALA A 83 2.24 -9.81 -7.98
N LYS A 84 1.51 -9.74 -6.85
CA LYS A 84 1.68 -8.70 -5.84
C LYS A 84 3.09 -8.69 -5.26
N ARG A 85 3.65 -9.87 -4.93
CA ARG A 85 5.02 -9.98 -4.42
C ARG A 85 6.06 -9.40 -5.39
N ILE A 86 5.98 -9.72 -6.68
CA ILE A 86 6.91 -9.20 -7.69
C ILE A 86 6.76 -7.68 -7.82
N MET A 87 5.53 -7.18 -7.88
CA MET A 87 5.26 -5.74 -7.87
C MET A 87 5.92 -5.05 -6.68
N LEU A 88 5.64 -5.50 -5.46
CA LEU A 88 6.16 -4.90 -4.23
C LEU A 88 7.69 -4.93 -4.17
N ARG A 89 8.32 -6.05 -4.57
CA ARG A 89 9.79 -6.14 -4.63
C ARG A 89 10.39 -5.18 -5.65
N LYS A 90 9.75 -4.98 -6.79
CA LYS A 90 10.24 -4.04 -7.80
C LYS A 90 10.07 -2.59 -7.36
N THR A 91 8.95 -2.26 -6.74
CA THR A 91 8.72 -0.94 -6.12
C THR A 91 9.77 -0.65 -5.05
N LEU A 92 10.02 -1.62 -4.16
CA LEU A 92 11.05 -1.54 -3.13
C LEU A 92 12.46 -1.32 -3.71
N GLN A 93 12.81 -2.04 -4.78
CA GLN A 93 14.10 -1.88 -5.45
C GLN A 93 14.26 -0.43 -5.95
N LYS A 94 13.26 0.10 -6.65
CA LYS A 94 13.30 1.48 -7.18
C LYS A 94 13.39 2.52 -6.08
N MET A 95 12.64 2.34 -4.99
CA MET A 95 12.73 3.22 -3.84
C MET A 95 14.13 3.21 -3.22
N ARG A 96 14.80 2.05 -3.15
CA ARG A 96 16.19 1.98 -2.68
C ARG A 96 17.14 2.73 -3.61
N GLU A 97 17.00 2.55 -4.92
CA GLU A 97 17.79 3.25 -5.93
C GLU A 97 17.58 4.77 -5.87
N ALA A 98 16.33 5.22 -5.69
CA ALA A 98 16.00 6.63 -5.49
C ALA A 98 16.48 7.17 -4.13
N SER A 99 16.44 6.36 -3.08
CA SER A 99 16.85 6.73 -1.71
C SER A 99 18.36 6.96 -1.60
N THR A 100 19.20 6.31 -2.41
CA THR A 100 20.62 6.66 -2.51
C THR A 100 20.85 8.09 -3.00
N ARG A 101 19.82 8.72 -3.58
CA ARG A 101 19.80 10.11 -4.05
C ARG A 101 19.09 11.08 -3.08
N GLY A 102 18.71 10.62 -1.88
CA GLY A 102 18.51 11.49 -0.72
C GLY A 102 17.09 11.99 -0.41
N ARG A 103 16.03 11.21 -0.64
CA ARG A 103 14.71 11.39 0.02
C ARG A 103 13.74 10.28 -0.39
N VAL A 104 13.56 9.27 0.45
CA VAL A 104 12.34 8.45 0.43
C VAL A 104 11.84 8.36 1.87
N PRO A 105 10.55 8.66 2.15
CA PRO A 105 10.01 8.62 3.50
C PRO A 105 10.13 7.20 4.09
N PRO A 106 10.71 7.03 5.29
CA PRO A 106 10.91 5.71 5.91
C PRO A 106 9.62 4.87 6.05
N LEU A 107 8.46 5.54 6.11
CA LEU A 107 7.16 4.89 6.27
C LEU A 107 6.73 4.05 5.06
N GLU A 108 7.06 4.46 3.84
CA GLU A 108 6.70 3.71 2.63
C GLU A 108 7.46 2.37 2.56
N PHE A 109 8.72 2.35 3.01
CA PHE A 109 9.49 1.12 3.15
C PHE A 109 8.83 0.16 4.14
N ALA A 110 8.43 0.67 5.30
CA ALA A 110 7.76 -0.14 6.31
C ALA A 110 6.50 -0.83 5.78
N PHE A 111 5.66 -0.11 5.03
CA PHE A 111 4.43 -0.69 4.47
C PHE A 111 4.71 -1.77 3.44
N ILE A 112 5.65 -1.54 2.51
CA ILE A 112 5.98 -2.56 1.50
C ILE A 112 6.55 -3.82 2.17
N TYR A 113 7.40 -3.67 3.19
CA TYR A 113 7.90 -4.82 3.95
C TYR A 113 6.80 -5.55 4.72
N ALA A 114 5.85 -4.81 5.32
CA ALA A 114 4.70 -5.40 5.99
C ALA A 114 3.83 -6.22 5.02
N GLU A 115 3.56 -5.69 3.83
CA GLU A 115 2.78 -6.39 2.80
C GLU A 115 3.51 -7.60 2.20
N LEU A 116 4.85 -7.57 2.17
CA LEU A 116 5.67 -8.74 1.82
C LEU A 116 5.73 -9.80 2.93
N GLY A 117 5.27 -9.47 4.15
CA GLY A 117 5.39 -10.32 5.33
C GLY A 117 6.77 -10.30 5.99
N GLU A 118 7.65 -9.38 5.57
CA GLU A 118 9.02 -9.21 6.05
C GLU A 118 9.02 -8.36 7.33
N LYS A 119 8.58 -8.96 8.44
CA LYS A 119 8.30 -8.27 9.71
C LYS A 119 9.49 -7.50 10.28
N GLU A 120 10.69 -8.09 10.26
CA GLU A 120 11.86 -7.46 10.86
C GLU A 120 12.25 -6.17 10.15
N GLN A 121 12.30 -6.22 8.81
CA GLN A 121 12.51 -5.03 7.99
C GLN A 121 11.38 -4.01 8.17
N ALA A 122 10.12 -4.47 8.26
CA ALA A 122 9.00 -3.57 8.49
C ALA A 122 9.16 -2.77 9.79
N PHE A 123 9.53 -3.43 10.90
CA PHE A 123 9.79 -2.75 12.17
C PHE A 123 11.01 -1.84 12.12
N GLU A 124 12.10 -2.27 11.49
CA GLU A 124 13.29 -1.41 11.33
C GLU A 124 12.93 -0.08 10.66
N TRP A 125 12.12 -0.12 9.60
CA TRP A 125 11.68 1.08 8.88
C TRP A 125 10.62 1.88 9.63
N LEU A 126 9.74 1.22 10.41
CA LEU A 126 8.80 1.92 11.29
C LEU A 126 9.50 2.71 12.39
N GLU A 127 10.54 2.14 13.01
CA GLU A 127 11.34 2.85 14.01
C GLU A 127 12.09 4.03 13.38
N LYS A 128 12.70 3.83 12.20
CA LYS A 128 13.30 4.93 11.43
C LYS A 128 12.29 6.03 11.10
N ALA A 129 11.05 5.68 10.76
CA ALA A 129 9.99 6.65 10.50
C ALA A 129 9.64 7.45 11.76
N TYR A 130 9.56 6.78 12.90
CA TYR A 130 9.31 7.40 14.20
C TYR A 130 10.45 8.33 14.64
N GLU A 131 11.70 7.97 14.37
CA GLU A 131 12.88 8.79 14.69
C GLU A 131 13.07 9.99 13.74
N TYR A 132 12.83 9.80 12.44
CA TYR A 132 13.10 10.80 11.41
C TYR A 132 12.00 11.88 11.32
N GLU A 133 10.75 11.50 11.56
CA GLU A 133 9.64 12.43 11.59
C GLU A 133 9.33 12.77 13.05
N GLU A 134 9.91 13.87 13.58
CA GLU A 134 9.50 14.44 14.86
C GLU A 134 7.97 14.60 14.88
N ARG A 135 7.26 13.62 15.44
CA ARG A 135 5.80 13.60 15.63
C ARG A 135 5.00 14.04 14.39
N SER A 136 5.02 13.25 13.32
CA SER A 136 4.27 13.57 12.10
C SER A 136 2.99 12.75 11.91
N SER A 137 1.98 13.46 11.41
CA SER A 137 0.63 13.05 10.99
C SER A 137 0.56 11.80 10.10
N ALA A 138 1.62 11.40 9.41
CA ALA A 138 1.57 10.21 8.55
C ALA A 138 1.43 8.91 9.37
N LEU A 139 2.10 8.82 10.53
CA LEU A 139 2.02 7.67 11.43
C LEU A 139 0.65 7.52 12.10
N VAL A 140 -0.17 8.58 12.16
CA VAL A 140 -1.54 8.45 12.69
C VAL A 140 -2.43 7.56 11.80
N HIS A 141 -2.01 7.34 10.55
CA HIS A 141 -2.71 6.49 9.58
C HIS A 141 -2.32 5.02 9.68
N LEU A 142 -1.39 4.62 10.57
CA LEU A 142 -1.05 3.20 10.81
C LEU A 142 -2.27 2.35 11.24
N GLY A 143 -3.30 2.99 11.80
CA GLY A 143 -4.58 2.36 12.14
C GLY A 143 -5.60 2.31 11.00
N ASN A 144 -5.38 3.02 9.89
CA ASN A 144 -6.34 3.12 8.80
C ASN A 144 -6.16 1.99 7.78
N GLY A 145 -6.96 0.93 7.93
CA GLY A 145 -6.91 -0.28 7.10
C GLY A 145 -7.32 -0.11 5.63
N LEU A 146 -7.71 1.09 5.21
CA LEU A 146 -8.12 1.39 3.83
C LEU A 146 -6.95 1.49 2.85
N VAL A 147 -5.73 1.83 3.32
CA VAL A 147 -4.61 2.19 2.42
C VAL A 147 -3.39 1.28 2.58
N CYS A 148 -3.04 0.85 3.79
CA CYS A 148 -1.97 -0.13 4.03
C CYS A 148 -2.34 -1.01 5.21
N THR A 149 -2.28 -2.33 5.03
CA THR A 149 -2.56 -3.24 6.14
C THR A 149 -1.29 -3.67 6.83
N CYS A 150 -1.06 -3.09 8.01
CA CYS A 150 -0.18 -3.66 9.02
C CYS A 150 -0.81 -4.87 9.73
N ASP A 151 -1.80 -5.55 9.13
CA ASP A 151 -2.49 -6.73 9.69
C ASP A 151 -1.50 -7.80 10.15
N VAL A 152 -0.45 -8.01 9.36
CA VAL A 152 0.65 -8.94 9.65
C VAL A 152 1.48 -8.51 10.88
N LEU A 153 1.48 -7.22 11.21
CA LEU A 153 2.18 -6.65 12.36
C LEU A 153 1.28 -6.51 13.59
N ARG A 154 -0.05 -6.47 13.45
CA ARG A 154 -0.99 -6.24 14.56
C ARG A 154 -0.86 -7.25 15.70
N SER A 155 -0.50 -8.49 15.39
CA SER A 155 -0.31 -9.53 16.41
C SER A 155 1.03 -9.44 17.14
N ASP A 156 1.96 -8.60 16.69
CA ASP A 156 3.31 -8.47 17.26
C ASP A 156 3.31 -7.39 18.36
N PRO A 157 3.82 -7.68 19.58
CA PRO A 157 3.80 -6.73 20.70
C PRO A 157 4.55 -5.44 20.41
N ARG A 158 5.55 -5.44 19.52
CA ARG A 158 6.27 -4.24 19.10
C ARG A 158 5.35 -3.23 18.42
N PHE A 159 4.32 -3.70 17.72
CA PHE A 159 3.37 -2.82 17.05
C PHE A 159 2.47 -2.09 18.05
N ALA A 160 1.96 -2.79 19.06
CA ALA A 160 1.17 -2.17 20.13
C ALA A 160 1.99 -1.15 20.92
N ASP A 161 3.27 -1.44 21.18
CA ASP A 161 4.19 -0.49 21.81
C ASP A 161 4.43 0.75 20.94
N LEU A 162 4.64 0.57 19.63
CA LEU A 162 4.82 1.68 18.69
C LEU A 162 3.57 2.58 18.63
N LEU A 163 2.36 2.00 18.54
CA LEU A 163 1.11 2.76 18.56
C LEU A 163 0.99 3.62 19.83
N ARG A 164 1.32 3.03 20.99
CA ARG A 164 1.33 3.75 22.28
C ARG A 164 2.32 4.91 22.28
N ARG A 165 3.54 4.73 21.75
CA ARG A 165 4.56 5.79 21.64
C ARG A 165 4.12 6.94 20.72
N ILE A 166 3.34 6.63 19.67
CA ILE A 166 2.77 7.61 18.74
C ILE A 166 1.51 8.31 19.32
N GLY A 167 0.91 7.76 20.38
CA GLY A 167 -0.29 8.29 21.03
C GLY A 167 -1.60 7.79 20.43
N LEU A 168 -1.58 6.68 19.69
CA LEU A 168 -2.78 6.00 19.18
C LEU A 168 -3.28 4.94 20.16
N PRO A 169 -4.60 4.67 20.20
CA PRO A 169 -5.12 3.54 20.96
C PRO A 169 -4.60 2.22 20.38
N PRO A 170 -4.36 1.20 21.22
CA PRO A 170 -4.08 -0.15 20.73
C PRO A 170 -5.29 -0.66 19.93
N LEU A 171 -5.01 -1.37 18.83
CA LEU A 171 -6.00 -1.98 17.93
C LEU A 171 -6.47 -3.34 18.45
#